data_AF-A0A177WXS6-F1
#
_entry.id   AF-A0A177WXS6-F1
#
_cell.length_a   1.000
_cell.length_b   1.000
_cell.length_c   1.000
_cell.angle_alpha   90.00
_cell.angle_beta   90.00
_cell.angle_gamma   90.00
#
_symmetry.space_group_name_H-M   'P 1'
#
loop_
_entity.id
_entity.type
_entity.pdbx_description
1 polymer ?
#
loop_
_entity_poly.entity_id
_entity_poly.type
_entity_poly.pdbx_seq_one_letter_code
_entity_poly.pdbx_strand_id
1 'polypeptide(L)'
;MTHNQTTLSTQDQNALDLKEIETSREIREKCQAYYDYVTIELKQKSALARGEKISEPKHKPEIQNILREECISPNDRIVKARQRLKDLMEKQNQERNRILKTLLKLEDFE
;
A
#
# COMPACT_ATOMS: atom_id res chain seq x y z
N MET A 1 -34.44 -9.75 16.00
CA MET A 1 -33.44 -9.71 14.92
C MET A 1 -32.24 -8.91 15.43
N THR A 2 -31.19 -9.57 15.89
CA THR A 2 -29.98 -8.91 16.41
C THR A 2 -29.11 -8.50 15.23
N HIS A 3 -29.11 -7.19 14.92
CA HIS A 3 -28.10 -6.60 14.06
C HIS A 3 -26.75 -6.67 14.77
N ASN A 4 -25.93 -7.67 14.43
CA ASN A 4 -24.50 -7.62 14.68
C ASN A 4 -23.87 -6.64 13.69
N GLN A 5 -24.12 -5.35 13.89
CA GLN A 5 -23.26 -4.33 13.32
C GLN A 5 -21.96 -4.38 14.11
N THR A 6 -20.92 -4.95 13.50
CA THR A 6 -19.54 -4.79 13.96
C THR A 6 -19.19 -3.32 13.76
N THR A 7 -19.64 -2.46 14.67
CA THR A 7 -19.31 -1.04 14.65
C THR A 7 -17.81 -0.95 14.93
N LEU A 8 -17.01 -0.71 13.88
CA LEU A 8 -15.62 -0.31 14.05
C LEU A 8 -15.61 0.88 15.02
N SER A 9 -14.77 0.82 16.05
CA SER A 9 -14.65 1.97 16.94
C SER A 9 -14.21 3.18 16.13
N THR A 10 -14.51 4.39 16.59
CA THR A 10 -14.03 5.63 15.98
C THR A 10 -12.50 5.63 15.81
N GLN A 11 -11.79 4.88 16.67
CA GLN A 11 -10.36 4.69 16.63
C GLN A 11 -9.89 3.81 15.46
N ASP A 12 -10.68 2.80 15.10
CA ASP A 12 -10.40 1.89 13.99
C ASP A 12 -10.74 2.54 12.64
N GLN A 13 -11.79 3.36 12.59
CA GLN A 13 -12.13 4.20 11.44
C GLN A 13 -11.07 5.28 11.19
N ASN A 14 -10.50 5.88 12.25
CA ASN A 14 -9.38 6.82 12.13
C ASN A 14 -8.07 6.13 11.72
N ALA A 15 -7.90 4.82 12.04
CA ALA A 15 -6.72 4.04 11.67
C ALA A 15 -6.73 3.62 10.20
N LEU A 16 -7.92 3.45 9.62
CA LEU A 16 -8.18 3.14 8.23
C LEU A 16 -8.60 4.41 7.47
N ASP A 17 -7.63 5.17 6.97
CA ASP A 17 -7.93 6.25 6.03
C ASP A 17 -8.36 5.63 4.68
N LEU A 18 -9.63 5.22 4.58
CA LEU A 18 -10.23 4.54 3.42
C LEU A 18 -10.04 5.35 2.13
N LYS A 19 -9.90 6.68 2.26
CA LYS A 19 -9.60 7.60 1.17
C LYS A 19 -8.19 7.39 0.58
N GLU A 20 -7.20 7.03 1.39
CA GLU A 20 -5.86 6.63 0.90
C GLU A 20 -5.92 5.32 0.14
N ILE A 21 -6.78 4.38 0.55
CA ILE A 21 -6.97 3.11 -0.15
C ILE A 21 -7.67 3.33 -1.50
N GLU A 22 -8.66 4.21 -1.57
CA GLU A 22 -9.41 4.53 -2.80
C GLU A 22 -8.53 5.20 -3.86
N THR A 23 -7.63 6.09 -3.41
CA THR A 23 -6.62 6.74 -4.27
C THR A 23 -5.47 5.81 -4.72
N SER A 24 -5.44 4.57 -4.23
CA SER A 24 -4.36 3.62 -4.55
C SER A 24 -4.27 3.25 -6.03
N ARG A 25 -5.37 3.32 -6.79
CA ARG A 25 -5.34 3.10 -8.24
C ARG A 25 -4.61 4.23 -8.97
N GLU A 26 -4.94 5.47 -8.66
CA GLU A 26 -4.31 6.65 -9.28
C GLU A 26 -2.81 6.72 -8.94
N ILE A 27 -2.46 6.39 -7.70
CA ILE A 27 -1.05 6.34 -7.26
C ILE A 27 -0.30 5.21 -7.97
N ARG A 28 -0.95 4.06 -8.22
CA ARG A 28 -0.36 2.97 -9.00
C ARG A 28 -0.03 3.41 -10.43
N GLU A 29 -0.91 4.15 -11.09
CA GLU A 29 -0.68 4.68 -12.44
C GLU A 29 0.50 5.67 -12.46
N LYS A 30 0.57 6.58 -11.48
CA LYS A 30 1.71 7.50 -11.30
C LYS A 30 3.03 6.76 -11.07
N CYS A 31 3.01 5.73 -10.23
CA CYS A 31 4.17 4.88 -10.01
C CYS A 31 4.59 4.11 -11.26
N GLN A 32 3.64 3.63 -12.06
CA GLN A 32 3.94 2.97 -13.33
C GLN A 32 4.66 3.94 -14.28
N ALA A 33 4.15 5.17 -14.43
CA ALA A 33 4.79 6.19 -15.24
C ALA A 33 6.22 6.50 -14.78
N TYR A 34 6.47 6.55 -13.46
CA TYR A 34 7.81 6.68 -12.92
C TYR A 34 8.73 5.53 -13.35
N TYR A 35 8.33 4.27 -13.14
CA TYR A 35 9.17 3.11 -13.46
C TYR A 35 9.38 2.93 -14.97
N ASP A 36 8.39 3.26 -15.79
CA ASP A 36 8.54 3.28 -17.25
C ASP A 36 9.59 4.31 -17.68
N TYR A 37 9.56 5.50 -17.07
CA TYR A 37 10.54 6.55 -17.34
C TYR A 37 11.96 6.16 -16.92
N VAL A 38 12.13 5.54 -15.74
CA VAL A 38 13.43 4.97 -15.31
C VAL A 38 13.92 3.88 -16.27
N THR A 39 13.01 3.05 -16.76
CA THR A 39 13.36 1.97 -17.69
C THR A 39 13.90 2.53 -19.01
N ILE A 40 13.35 3.64 -19.50
CA ILE A 40 13.85 4.34 -20.69
C ILE A 40 15.29 4.82 -20.45
N GLU A 41 15.58 5.46 -19.31
CA GLU A 41 16.94 5.90 -18.96
C GLU A 41 17.94 4.75 -19.00
N LEU A 42 17.57 3.60 -18.41
CA LEU A 42 18.43 2.41 -18.38
C LEU A 42 18.69 1.85 -19.78
N LYS A 43 17.66 1.81 -20.63
CA LYS A 43 17.80 1.40 -22.04
C LYS A 43 18.72 2.34 -22.80
N GLN A 44 18.56 3.65 -22.62
CA GLN A 44 19.42 4.67 -23.24
C GLN A 44 20.89 4.52 -22.80
N LYS A 45 21.15 4.37 -21.49
CA LYS A 45 22.50 4.13 -20.96
C LYS A 45 23.12 2.85 -21.54
N SER A 46 22.33 1.79 -21.66
CA SER A 46 22.77 0.51 -22.22
C SER A 46 23.09 0.61 -23.72
N ALA A 47 22.28 1.31 -24.50
CA ALA A 47 22.53 1.58 -25.93
C ALA A 47 23.83 2.38 -26.13
N LEU A 48 24.03 3.44 -25.34
CA LEU A 48 25.27 4.23 -25.37
C LEU A 48 26.50 3.39 -25.05
N ALA A 49 26.42 2.50 -24.05
CA ALA A 49 27.51 1.60 -23.70
C ALA A 49 27.87 0.61 -24.83
N ARG A 50 26.91 0.27 -25.70
CA ARG A 50 27.12 -0.53 -26.91
C ARG A 50 27.55 0.29 -28.13
N GLY A 51 27.69 1.61 -28.00
CA GLY A 51 28.01 2.51 -29.11
C GLY A 51 26.83 2.74 -30.08
N GLU A 52 25.62 2.38 -29.67
CA GLU A 52 24.41 2.60 -30.47
C GLU A 52 23.98 4.07 -30.38
N LYS A 53 23.41 4.60 -31.48
CA LYS A 53 22.79 5.93 -31.47
C LYS A 53 21.41 5.85 -30.84
N ILE A 54 21.12 6.78 -29.92
CA ILE A 54 19.77 6.99 -29.41
C ILE A 54 19.03 7.97 -30.33
N SER A 55 17.91 7.54 -30.90
CA SER A 55 17.00 8.39 -31.70
C SER A 55 15.87 9.00 -30.86
N GLU A 56 15.61 8.45 -29.68
CA GLU A 56 14.60 8.92 -28.73
C GLU A 56 15.08 10.19 -27.98
N PRO A 57 14.15 11.04 -27.49
CA PRO A 57 14.51 12.16 -26.64
C PRO A 57 15.35 11.71 -25.44
N LYS A 58 16.44 12.45 -25.18
CA LYS A 58 17.31 12.18 -24.04
C LYS A 58 16.52 12.28 -22.73
N HIS A 59 16.73 11.31 -21.84
CA HIS A 59 16.20 11.31 -20.49
C HIS A 59 16.49 12.62 -19.74
N LYS A 60 15.50 13.14 -19.01
CA LYS A 60 15.61 14.36 -18.22
C LYS A 60 15.46 14.05 -16.72
N PRO A 61 16.51 14.27 -15.91
CA PRO A 61 16.44 14.04 -14.46
C PRO A 61 15.31 14.81 -13.76
N GLU A 62 15.00 16.01 -14.23
CA GLU A 62 13.91 16.85 -13.71
C GLU A 62 12.55 16.14 -13.78
N ILE A 63 12.24 15.52 -14.93
CA ILE A 63 10.98 14.78 -15.13
C ILE A 63 10.92 13.55 -14.21
N GLN A 64 12.05 12.83 -14.08
CA GLN A 64 12.13 11.67 -13.21
C GLN A 64 11.90 12.04 -11.73
N ASN A 65 12.40 13.20 -11.28
CA ASN A 65 12.20 13.66 -9.91
C ASN A 65 10.74 13.99 -9.62
N ILE A 66 10.05 14.67 -10.54
CA ILE A 66 8.61 14.95 -10.42
C ILE A 66 7.81 13.65 -10.31
N LEU A 67 8.05 12.71 -11.23
CA LEU A 67 7.37 11.41 -11.24
C LEU A 67 7.68 10.59 -9.97
N ARG A 68 8.90 10.70 -9.43
CA ARG A 68 9.29 10.06 -8.18
C ARG A 68 8.46 10.58 -7.00
N GLU A 69 8.33 11.90 -6.86
CA GLU A 69 7.57 12.51 -5.76
C GLU A 69 6.09 12.15 -5.83
N GLU A 70 5.52 12.16 -7.04
CA GLU A 70 4.13 11.75 -7.28
C GLU A 70 3.85 10.27 -6.98
N CYS A 71 4.87 9.42 -7.06
CA CYS A 71 4.77 7.99 -6.74
C CYS A 71 5.08 7.69 -5.26
N ILE A 72 6.27 8.04 -4.77
CA ILE A 72 6.84 7.50 -3.53
C ILE A 72 6.05 7.99 -2.31
N SER A 73 5.81 9.30 -2.20
CA SER A 73 5.17 9.87 -1.00
C SER A 73 3.75 9.32 -0.78
N PRO A 74 2.87 9.28 -1.79
CA PRO A 74 1.55 8.69 -1.64
C PRO A 74 1.57 7.16 -1.48
N ASN A 75 2.49 6.45 -2.15
CA ASN A 75 2.59 5.00 -2.05
C ASN A 75 3.03 4.55 -0.64
N ASP A 76 3.97 5.27 -0.01
CA ASP A 76 4.38 5.00 1.37
C ASP A 76 3.22 5.13 2.36
N ARG A 77 2.32 6.10 2.14
CA ARG A 77 1.11 6.28 2.96
C ARG A 77 0.18 5.09 2.82
N ILE A 78 -0.10 4.65 1.59
CA ILE A 78 -0.92 3.46 1.33
C ILE A 78 -0.34 2.21 1.97
N VAL A 79 0.97 1.98 1.86
CA VAL A 79 1.64 0.82 2.46
C VAL A 79 1.47 0.85 3.98
N LYS A 80 1.66 2.01 4.63
CA LYS A 80 1.44 2.18 6.06
C LYS A 80 -0.02 1.96 6.46
N ALA A 81 -0.98 2.48 5.68
CA ALA A 81 -2.41 2.27 5.92
C ALA A 81 -2.80 0.79 5.84
N ARG A 82 -2.29 0.06 4.82
CA ARG A 82 -2.50 -1.39 4.68
C ARG A 82 -1.89 -2.18 5.84
N GLN A 83 -0.72 -1.78 6.31
CA GLN A 83 -0.09 -2.43 7.46
C GLN A 83 -0.90 -2.23 8.74
N ARG A 84 -1.37 -1.01 9.02
CA ARG A 84 -2.24 -0.72 10.17
C ARG A 84 -3.53 -1.55 10.15
N LEU A 85 -4.14 -1.70 8.96
CA LEU A 85 -5.30 -2.55 8.78
C LEU A 85 -4.99 -4.01 9.14
N LYS A 86 -3.88 -4.55 8.66
CA LYS A 86 -3.46 -5.91 8.95
C LYS A 86 -3.26 -6.13 10.44
N ASP A 87 -2.56 -5.21 11.10
CA ASP A 87 -2.29 -5.26 12.54
C ASP A 87 -3.60 -5.24 13.36
N LEU A 88 -4.58 -4.43 12.93
CA LEU A 88 -5.90 -4.38 13.55
C LEU A 88 -6.64 -5.71 13.44
N MET A 89 -6.70 -6.28 12.23
CA MET A 89 -7.37 -7.56 11.99
C MET A 89 -6.74 -8.69 12.81
N GLU A 90 -5.41 -8.68 12.94
CA GLU A 90 -4.69 -9.66 13.72
C GLU A 90 -4.98 -9.52 15.22
N LYS A 91 -5.02 -8.29 15.75
CA LYS A 91 -5.40 -8.02 17.13
C LYS A 91 -6.82 -8.51 17.45
N GLN A 92 -7.78 -8.22 16.58
CA GLN A 92 -9.16 -8.68 16.74
C GLN A 92 -9.26 -10.21 16.71
N ASN A 93 -8.51 -10.88 15.82
CA ASN A 93 -8.48 -12.33 15.77
C ASN A 93 -7.90 -12.95 17.06
N GLN A 94 -6.81 -12.37 17.58
CA GLN A 94 -6.21 -12.81 18.84
C GLN A 94 -7.18 -12.64 20.02
N GLU A 95 -7.91 -11.53 20.09
CA GLU A 95 -8.89 -11.27 21.14
C GLU A 95 -10.06 -12.26 21.07
N ARG A 96 -10.61 -12.50 19.88
CA ARG A 96 -11.65 -13.53 19.67
C ARG A 96 -11.18 -14.92 20.11
N ASN A 97 -9.95 -15.31 19.76
CA ASN A 97 -9.40 -16.60 20.17
C ASN A 97 -9.20 -16.71 21.69
N ARG A 98 -8.83 -15.61 22.37
CA ARG A 98 -8.78 -15.57 23.84
C ARG A 98 -10.15 -15.79 24.44
N ILE A 99 -11.17 -15.10 23.94
CA ILE A 99 -12.56 -15.24 24.43
C ILE A 99 -13.04 -16.68 24.25
N LEU A 100 -12.87 -17.27 23.06
CA LEU A 100 -13.25 -18.65 22.78
C LEU A 100 -12.56 -19.65 23.72
N LYS A 101 -11.26 -19.47 23.97
CA LYS A 101 -10.51 -20.33 24.91
C LYS A 101 -11.02 -20.20 26.34
N THR A 102 -11.44 -19.02 26.76
CA THR A 102 -12.03 -18.82 28.09
C THR A 102 -13.40 -19.49 28.20
N LEU A 103 -14.24 -19.38 27.17
CA LEU A 103 -15.57 -20.01 27.15
C LEU A 103 -15.47 -21.55 27.19
N LEU A 104 -14.62 -22.15 26.35
CA LEU A 104 -14.40 -23.60 26.37
C LEU A 104 -13.95 -24.11 27.73
N LYS A 105 -13.05 -23.38 28.40
CA LYS A 105 -12.62 -23.74 29.76
C LYS A 105 -13.75 -23.70 30.78
N LEU A 106 -14.73 -22.82 30.62
CA LEU A 106 -15.87 -22.72 31.55
C LEU A 106 -16.87 -23.85 31.32
N GLU A 107 -17.06 -24.30 30.08
CA GLU A 107 -17.88 -25.47 29.74
C GLU A 107 -17.30 -26.78 30.31
N ASP A 108 -15.97 -26.88 30.46
CA ASP A 108 -15.31 -28.05 31.07
C ASP A 108 -15.48 -28.14 32.61
N PHE A 109 -16.10 -27.13 33.27
CA PHE A 109 -16.35 -27.10 34.72
C PHE A 109 -17.83 -27.30 35.11
N GLU A 110 -18.75 -27.48 34.15
CA GLU A 110 -20.15 -27.89 34.37
C GLU A 110 -20.35 -29.39 34.14
#